data_AF-A0A7C2ZG82-F1
#
_entry.id   AF-A0A7C2ZG82-F1
#
_cell.length_a   1.000
_cell.length_b   1.000
_cell.length_c   1.000
_cell.angle_alpha   90.00
_cell.angle_beta   90.00
_cell.angle_gamma   90.00
#
_symmetry.space_group_name_H-M   'P 1'
#
loop_
_entity.id
_entity.type
_entity.pdbx_description
1 polymer ?
#
loop_
_entity_poly.entity_id
_entity_poly.type
_entity_poly.pdbx_seq_one_letter_code
_entity_poly.pdbx_strand_id
1 'polypeptide(L)'
;MFLSAPYEWEYLRAKWMEAYTKNRFAEENLTLRRSEYELELAFDLGYAMAEKSEAERQLMEARYKLIIFWAKLFNLAGKSPFTILEYN
;
A
#
# COMPACT_ATOMS: atom_id res chain seq x y z
N MET A 1 17.71 18.90 -3.94
CA MET A 1 17.16 17.53 -3.88
C MET A 1 16.75 17.12 -2.46
N PHE A 2 17.50 17.49 -1.40
CA PHE A 2 17.11 17.22 -0.01
C PHE A 2 15.83 17.94 0.48
N LEU A 3 15.57 19.15 0.00
CA LEU A 3 14.43 19.98 0.45
C LEU A 3 13.05 19.39 0.15
N SER A 4 12.92 18.47 -0.81
CA SER A 4 11.64 17.83 -1.16
C SER A 4 11.45 16.44 -0.57
N ALA A 5 12.45 15.91 0.14
CA ALA A 5 12.40 14.56 0.71
C ALA A 5 11.28 14.38 1.74
N PRO A 6 10.99 15.34 2.65
CA PRO A 6 9.87 15.21 3.58
C PRO A 6 8.52 15.12 2.86
N TYR A 7 8.31 15.93 1.81
CA TYR A 7 7.08 15.92 1.02
C TYR A 7 6.88 14.60 0.26
N GLU A 8 7.93 14.09 -0.38
CA GLU A 8 7.88 12.80 -1.08
C GLU A 8 7.62 11.65 -0.11
N TRP A 9 8.22 11.70 1.09
CA TRP A 9 7.96 10.75 2.16
C TRP A 9 6.48 10.75 2.58
N GLU A 10 5.91 11.92 2.88
CA GLU A 10 4.50 12.05 3.27
C GLU A 10 3.56 11.55 2.18
N TYR A 11 3.84 11.89 0.92
CA TYR A 11 3.07 11.43 -0.23
C TYR A 11 3.10 9.90 -0.37
N LEU A 12 4.28 9.29 -0.33
CA LEU A 12 4.41 7.83 -0.45
C LEU A 12 3.81 7.09 0.75
N ARG A 13 3.93 7.66 1.95
CA ARG A 13 3.29 7.13 3.17
C ARG A 13 1.77 7.18 3.07
N ALA A 14 1.21 8.29 2.59
CA ALA A 14 -0.23 8.43 2.38
C ALA A 14 -0.74 7.42 1.34
N LYS A 15 -0.02 7.24 0.23
CA LYS A 15 -0.35 6.25 -0.81
C LYS A 15 -0.30 4.82 -0.29
N TRP A 16 0.68 4.50 0.55
CA TRP A 16 0.74 3.20 1.21
C TRP A 16 -0.43 2.98 2.17
N MET A 17 -0.80 4.00 2.96
CA MET A 17 -1.94 3.93 3.88
C MET A 17 -3.26 3.72 3.13
N GLU A 18 -3.46 4.46 2.03
CA GLU A 18 -4.60 4.30 1.13
C GLU A 18 -4.70 2.87 0.59
N ALA A 19 -3.59 2.34 0.04
CA ALA A 19 -3.54 0.98 -0.50
C ALA A 19 -3.74 -0.10 0.58
N TYR A 20 -3.20 0.11 1.78
CA TYR A 20 -3.38 -0.79 2.92
C TYR A 20 -4.85 -0.86 3.35
N THR A 21 -5.49 0.30 3.51
CA THR A 21 -6.91 0.40 3.85
C THR A 21 -7.78 -0.26 2.78
N LYS A 22 -7.51 0.00 1.50
CA LYS A 22 -8.23 -0.64 0.39
C LYS A 22 -8.07 -2.16 0.39
N ASN A 23 -6.86 -2.67 0.68
CA ASN A 23 -6.62 -4.11 0.78
C ASN A 23 -7.45 -4.76 1.91
N ARG A 24 -7.54 -4.09 3.06
CA ARG A 24 -8.37 -4.56 4.18
C ARG A 24 -9.84 -4.61 3.82
N PHE A 25 -10.37 -3.54 3.22
CA PHE A 25 -11.76 -3.53 2.77
C PHE A 25 -12.04 -4.64 1.75
N ALA A 26 -11.12 -4.88 0.82
CA ALA A 26 -11.27 -5.97 -0.15
C ALA A 26 -11.23 -7.37 0.50
N GLU A 27 -10.43 -7.57 1.56
CA GLU A 27 -10.43 -8.82 2.35
C GLU A 27 -11.79 -9.04 3.03
N GLU A 28 -12.30 -8.01 3.70
CA GLU A 28 -13.58 -8.07 4.40
C GLU A 28 -14.74 -8.32 3.41
N ASN A 29 -14.74 -7.65 2.26
CA ASN A 29 -15.71 -7.89 1.19
C ASN A 29 -15.61 -9.31 0.63
N LEU A 30 -14.40 -9.81 0.34
CA LEU A 30 -14.21 -11.17 -0.15
C LEU A 30 -14.70 -12.21 0.87
N THR A 31 -14.48 -11.97 2.16
CA THR A 31 -14.96 -12.83 3.24
C THR A 31 -16.49 -12.88 3.26
N LEU A 32 -17.15 -11.73 3.14
CA LEU A 32 -18.61 -11.65 3.04
C LEU A 32 -19.13 -12.41 1.80
N ARG A 33 -18.55 -12.17 0.63
CA ARG A 33 -18.99 -12.82 -0.62
C ARG A 33 -18.77 -14.31 -0.64
N ARG A 34 -17.71 -14.81 0.03
CA ARG A 34 -17.53 -16.25 0.25
C ARG A 34 -18.69 -16.84 1.04
N SER A 35 -19.09 -16.18 2.13
CA SER A 35 -20.24 -16.62 2.93
C SER A 35 -21.55 -16.60 2.14
N GLU A 36 -21.79 -15.56 1.33
CA GLU A 36 -22.99 -15.48 0.49
C GLU A 36 -23.00 -16.56 -0.61
N TYR A 37 -21.84 -16.83 -1.21
CA TYR A 37 -21.68 -17.87 -2.22
C TYR A 37 -21.89 -19.27 -1.65
N GLU A 38 -21.34 -19.56 -0.46
CA GLU A 38 -21.54 -20.84 0.24
C GLU A 38 -23.00 -21.08 0.62
N LEU A 39 -23.76 -20.00 0.87
CA LEU A 39 -25.20 -20.06 1.14
C LEU A 39 -26.06 -20.02 -0.14
N GLU A 40 -25.43 -20.02 -1.32
CA GLU A 40 -26.08 -19.89 -2.63
C GLU A 40 -26.94 -18.61 -2.78
N LEU A 41 -26.64 -17.58 -2.00
CA LEU A 41 -27.37 -16.30 -1.98
C LEU A 41 -26.91 -15.36 -3.11
N ALA A 42 -25.63 -15.46 -3.51
CA ALA A 42 -25.03 -14.65 -4.56
C ALA A 42 -23.92 -15.40 -5.31
N PHE A 43 -23.72 -15.05 -6.59
CA PHE A 43 -22.74 -15.69 -7.49
C PHE A 43 -21.61 -14.74 -7.94
N ASP A 44 -21.32 -13.68 -7.18
CA ASP A 44 -20.38 -12.61 -7.53
C ASP A 44 -18.98 -12.77 -6.92
N LEU A 45 -18.67 -13.95 -6.35
CA LEU A 45 -17.40 -14.25 -5.69
C LEU A 45 -16.16 -13.94 -6.57
N GLY A 46 -16.25 -14.24 -7.88
CA GLY A 46 -15.14 -13.99 -8.82
C GLY A 46 -14.76 -12.51 -8.92
N TYR A 47 -15.73 -11.60 -8.82
CA TYR A 47 -15.48 -10.16 -8.85
C TYR A 47 -14.77 -9.71 -7.57
N ALA A 48 -15.22 -10.16 -6.40
CA ALA A 48 -14.57 -9.87 -5.12
C ALA A 48 -13.13 -10.42 -5.06
N MET A 49 -12.87 -11.59 -5.65
CA MET A 49 -11.51 -12.14 -5.78
C MET A 49 -10.62 -11.25 -6.65
N ALA A 50 -11.13 -10.76 -7.79
CA ALA A 50 -10.37 -9.86 -8.66
C ALA A 50 -10.05 -8.52 -7.97
N GLU A 51 -11.02 -7.93 -7.25
CA GLU A 51 -10.81 -6.72 -6.47
C GLU A 51 -9.73 -6.91 -5.39
N LYS A 52 -9.73 -8.08 -4.73
CA LYS A 52 -8.72 -8.40 -3.72
C LYS A 52 -7.32 -8.49 -4.32
N SER A 53 -7.16 -9.24 -5.42
CA SER A 53 -5.86 -9.36 -6.10
C SER A 53 -5.35 -8.00 -6.59
N GLU A 54 -6.21 -7.13 -7.11
CA GLU A 54 -5.81 -5.79 -7.52
C GLU A 54 -5.41 -4.93 -6.32
N ALA A 55 -6.12 -5.01 -5.20
CA ALA A 55 -5.75 -4.29 -3.98
C ALA A 55 -4.40 -4.79 -3.41
N GLU A 56 -4.09 -6.09 -3.52
CA GLU A 56 -2.78 -6.65 -3.14
C GLU A 56 -1.66 -6.14 -4.04
N ARG A 57 -1.89 -6.10 -5.36
CA ARG A 57 -0.95 -5.53 -6.32
C ARG A 57 -0.63 -4.08 -5.98
N GLN A 58 -1.65 -3.26 -5.70
CA GLN A 58 -1.50 -1.86 -5.34
C GLN A 58 -0.73 -1.67 -4.03
N LEU A 59 -0.99 -2.50 -3.01
CA LEU A 59 -0.26 -2.47 -1.75
C LEU A 59 1.22 -2.82 -1.92
N MET A 60 1.53 -3.84 -2.74
CA MET A 60 2.92 -4.21 -3.04
C MET A 60 3.63 -3.12 -3.83
N GLU A 61 2.97 -2.51 -4.80
CA GLU A 61 3.51 -1.38 -5.55
C GLU A 61 3.85 -0.19 -4.63
N ALA A 62 2.97 0.16 -3.69
CA ALA A 62 3.21 1.22 -2.72
C ALA A 62 4.39 0.89 -1.79
N ARG A 63 4.48 -0.35 -1.30
CA ARG A 63 5.61 -0.82 -0.48
C ARG A 63 6.92 -0.75 -1.25
N TYR A 64 6.94 -1.18 -2.52
CA TYR A 64 8.12 -1.13 -3.36
C TYR A 64 8.61 0.31 -3.57
N LYS A 65 7.70 1.25 -3.86
CA LYS A 65 8.05 2.67 -4.01
C LYS A 65 8.67 3.26 -2.75
N LEU A 66 8.13 2.93 -1.56
CA LEU A 66 8.72 3.32 -0.28
C LEU A 66 10.14 2.77 -0.12
N ILE A 67 10.36 1.48 -0.39
CA ILE A 67 11.68 0.85 -0.29
C ILE A 67 12.70 1.54 -1.21
N ILE A 68 12.32 1.83 -2.46
CA ILE A 68 13.18 2.52 -3.41
C ILE A 68 13.48 3.95 -2.95
N PHE A 69 12.50 4.66 -2.40
CA PHE A 69 12.71 5.99 -1.82
C PHE A 69 13.71 5.95 -0.67
N TRP A 70 13.57 5.00 0.25
CA TRP A 70 14.53 4.79 1.35
C TRP A 70 15.94 4.48 0.85
N ALA A 71 16.07 3.60 -0.13
CA ALA A 71 17.36 3.26 -0.74
C ALA A 71 18.03 4.47 -1.41
N LYS A 72 17.23 5.31 -2.10
CA LYS A 72 17.72 6.57 -2.70
C LYS A 72 18.19 7.56 -1.64
N LEU A 73 17.44 7.73 -0.56
CA LEU A 73 17.83 8.61 0.55
C LEU A 73 19.14 8.15 1.21
N PHE A 74 19.27 6.85 1.46
CA PHE A 74 20.49 6.27 2.01
C PHE A 74 21.71 6.54 1.11
N ASN A 75 21.57 6.26 -0.20
CA ASN A 75 22.65 6.46 -1.17
C ASN A 75 23.03 7.94 -1.34
N LEU A 76 22.07 8.86 -1.30
CA LEU A 76 22.33 10.30 -1.50
C LEU A 76 22.98 10.98 -0.29
N ALA A 77 22.66 10.55 0.93
CA ALA A 77 23.11 11.21 2.15
C ALA A 77 24.27 10.50 2.86
N GLY A 78 24.51 9.22 2.53
CA GLY A 78 25.42 8.35 3.28
C GLY A 78 25.03 8.15 4.75
N LYS A 79 23.79 8.50 5.11
CA LYS A 79 23.25 8.45 6.48
C LYS A 79 21.95 7.65 6.49
N SER A 80 21.63 7.10 7.67
CA SER A 80 20.35 6.41 7.87
C SER A 80 19.19 7.34 7.49
N PRO A 81 18.19 6.87 6.72
CA PRO A 81 17.14 7.73 6.24
C PRO A 81 16.27 8.37 7.33
N PHE A 82 16.16 7.72 8.50
CA PHE A 82 15.47 8.27 9.66
C PHE A 82 16.15 9.55 10.17
N THR A 83 17.47 9.60 10.12
CA THR A 83 18.27 10.78 10.51
C THR A 83 18.11 11.95 9.54
N ILE A 84 17.60 11.73 8.33
CA ILE A 84 17.38 12.80 7.33
C ILE A 84 15.99 13.42 7.51
N LEU A 85 15.01 12.60 7.90
CA LEU A 85 13.63 13.00 8.14
C LEU A 85 13.43 13.71 9.48
N GLU A 86 14.33 13.53 10.46
CA GLU A 86 14.27 14.22 11.77
C GLU A 86 14.97 15.59 11.79
N TYR A 87 15.85 15.88 10.83
CA TYR A 87 16.68 17.10 10.80
C TYR A 87 16.15 18.21 9.88
N ASN A 88 14.96 18.06 9.30
CA ASN A 88 14.24 19.11 8.56
C ASN A 88 12.78 19.15 8.99
#